data_AF-A0A151EIR7-F1
#
_entry.id   AF-A0A151EIR7-F1
#
_cell.length_a   1.000
_cell.length_b   1.000
_cell.length_c   1.000
_cell.angle_alpha   90.00
_cell.angle_beta   90.00
_cell.angle_gamma   90.00
#
_symmetry.space_group_name_H-M   'P 1'
#
loop_
_entity.id
_entity.type
_entity.pdbx_description
1 polymer ?
#
loop_
_entity_poly.entity_id
_entity_poly.type
_entity_poly.pdbx_seq_one_letter_code
_entity_poly.pdbx_strand_id
1 'polypeptide(L)'
;METFATLSATIIGASEVVYTGLGKNVPNKVTIESNNGGLFIAMGLDKKTIFVAMSNSSDYMGMSDIMLEAGKRIKEVMSSDQP
;
A
#
# COMPACT_ATOMS: atom_id res chain seq x y z
N MET A 1 7.47 0.50 -15.09
CA MET A 1 6.74 1.22 -14.03
C MET A 1 5.27 0.80 -13.99
N GLU A 2 4.58 0.75 -15.14
CA GLU A 2 3.20 0.22 -15.24
C GLU A 2 3.04 -1.19 -14.68
N THR A 3 3.93 -2.12 -15.02
CA THR A 3 3.91 -3.50 -14.50
C THR A 3 3.97 -3.56 -12.97
N PHE A 4 4.77 -2.68 -12.35
CA PHE A 4 4.89 -2.61 -10.90
C PHE A 4 3.57 -2.18 -10.26
N ALA A 5 2.93 -1.14 -10.80
CA ALA A 5 1.63 -0.67 -10.33
C ALA A 5 0.54 -1.75 -10.50
N THR A 6 0.47 -2.40 -11.66
CA THR A 6 -0.51 -3.46 -11.94
C THR A 6 -0.35 -4.67 -11.02
N LEU A 7 0.88 -5.13 -10.79
CA LEU A 7 1.13 -6.24 -9.87
C LEU A 7 0.82 -5.84 -8.43
N SER A 8 1.13 -4.62 -8.03
CA SER A 8 0.81 -4.11 -6.69
C SER A 8 -0.70 -4.05 -6.45
N ALA A 9 -1.46 -3.57 -7.45
CA ALA A 9 -2.93 -3.58 -7.41
C ALA A 9 -3.48 -5.02 -7.33
N THR A 10 -2.86 -5.96 -8.04
CA THR A 10 -3.21 -7.38 -7.98
C THR A 10 -3.00 -7.96 -6.58
N ILE A 11 -1.86 -7.64 -5.92
CA ILE A 11 -1.58 -8.07 -4.54
C ILE A 11 -2.63 -7.54 -3.56
N ILE A 12 -3.01 -6.27 -3.67
CA ILE A 12 -4.06 -5.67 -2.83
C ILE A 12 -5.40 -6.39 -3.07
N GLY A 13 -5.85 -6.51 -4.32
CA GLY A 13 -7.12 -7.16 -4.64
C GLY A 13 -7.17 -8.62 -4.21
N ALA A 14 -6.09 -9.37 -4.40
CA ALA A 14 -5.99 -10.75 -3.91
C ALA A 14 -6.08 -10.81 -2.37
N SER A 15 -5.44 -9.86 -1.67
CA SER A 15 -5.51 -9.77 -0.20
C SER A 15 -6.93 -9.46 0.28
N GLU A 16 -7.68 -8.61 -0.41
CA GLU A 16 -9.10 -8.34 -0.11
C GLU A 16 -9.95 -9.62 -0.23
N VAL A 17 -9.74 -10.40 -1.29
CA VAL A 17 -10.44 -11.69 -1.48
C VAL A 17 -10.12 -12.68 -0.36
N VAL A 18 -8.86 -12.79 0.07
CA VAL A 18 -8.47 -13.66 1.18
C VAL A 18 -9.16 -13.25 2.48
N TYR A 19 -9.18 -11.95 2.81
CA TYR A 19 -9.77 -11.45 4.05
C TYR A 19 -11.29 -11.62 4.06
N THR A 20 -11.95 -11.25 2.96
CA THR A 20 -13.41 -11.40 2.82
C THR A 20 -13.84 -12.87 2.83
N GLY A 21 -13.05 -13.76 2.22
CA GLY A 21 -13.26 -15.21 2.30
C GLY A 21 -13.19 -15.78 3.73
N LEU A 22 -12.46 -15.10 4.63
CA LEU A 22 -12.38 -15.44 6.06
C LEU A 22 -13.40 -14.68 6.92
N GLY A 23 -14.33 -13.94 6.32
CA GLY A 23 -15.30 -13.11 7.05
C GLY A 23 -14.68 -11.93 7.79
N LYS A 24 -13.47 -11.51 7.40
CA LYS A 24 -12.77 -10.35 7.98
C LYS A 24 -12.98 -9.10 7.12
N ASN A 25 -12.81 -7.94 7.75
CA ASN A 25 -12.76 -6.67 7.03
C ASN A 25 -11.56 -6.62 6.08
N VAL A 26 -11.72 -5.94 4.94
CA VAL A 26 -10.63 -5.77 3.97
C VAL A 26 -9.41 -5.09 4.59
N PRO A 27 -8.19 -5.49 4.22
CA PRO A 27 -6.98 -4.89 4.75
C PRO A 27 -6.75 -3.51 4.13
N ASN A 28 -6.40 -2.51 4.95
CA ASN A 28 -6.03 -1.18 4.46
C ASN A 28 -4.56 -1.10 3.99
N LYS A 29 -3.71 -2.06 4.40
CA LYS A 29 -2.28 -2.10 4.12
C LYS A 29 -1.81 -3.55 4.02
N VAL A 30 -0.98 -3.84 3.02
CA VAL A 30 -0.25 -5.10 2.84
C VAL A 30 1.25 -4.81 2.94
N THR A 31 1.97 -5.69 3.64
CA THR A 31 3.41 -5.60 3.79
C THR A 31 4.01 -6.96 3.49
N ILE A 32 5.05 -6.97 2.66
CA ILE A 32 5.80 -8.16 2.30
C ILE A 32 7.26 -7.89 2.64
N GLU A 33 7.81 -8.73 3.50
CA GLU A 33 9.22 -8.72 3.87
C GLU A 33 9.94 -9.84 3.11
N SER A 34 11.09 -9.52 2.54
CA SER A 34 11.99 -10.47 1.92
C SER A 34 13.16 -10.75 2.86
N ASN A 35 13.56 -12.02 2.95
CA ASN A 35 14.66 -12.47 3.80
C ASN A 35 16.01 -11.78 3.53
N ASN A 36 16.16 -11.12 2.38
CA ASN A 36 17.34 -10.34 2.01
C ASN A 36 17.23 -8.84 2.37
N GLY A 37 16.26 -8.44 3.21
CA GLY A 37 16.10 -7.07 3.70
C GLY A 37 15.22 -6.18 2.81
N GLY A 38 14.61 -6.73 1.77
CA GLY A 38 13.66 -5.99 0.93
C GLY A 38 12.29 -5.86 1.59
N LEU A 39 11.71 -4.67 1.57
CA LEU A 39 10.37 -4.39 2.09
C LEU A 39 9.49 -3.81 0.99
N PHE A 40 8.35 -4.46 0.75
CA PHE A 40 7.27 -3.93 -0.08
C PHE A 40 6.10 -3.56 0.82
N ILE A 41 5.57 -2.35 0.65
CA ILE A 41 4.35 -1.92 1.33
C ILE A 41 3.40 -1.34 0.29
N ALA A 42 2.14 -1.79 0.31
CA ALA A 42 1.06 -1.22 -0.47
C ALA A 42 -0.11 -0.89 0.46
N MET A 43 -0.71 0.29 0.30
CA MET A 43 -1.86 0.73 1.09
C MET A 43 -2.89 1.46 0.24
N GLY A 44 -4.16 1.34 0.62
CA GLY A 44 -5.22 2.17 0.06
C GLY A 44 -5.07 3.62 0.56
N LEU A 45 -5.05 4.58 -0.35
CA LEU A 45 -5.24 5.99 0.00
C LEU A 45 -6.73 6.34 0.00
N ASP A 46 -7.47 5.87 -0.99
CA ASP A 46 -8.93 6.02 -1.06
C ASP A 46 -9.53 4.83 -1.81
N LYS A 47 -10.78 4.94 -2.28
CA LYS A 47 -11.47 3.87 -3.02
C LYS A 47 -10.92 3.58 -4.42
N LYS A 48 -10.07 4.45 -4.96
CA LYS A 48 -9.57 4.42 -6.35
C LYS A 48 -8.05 4.47 -6.45
N THR A 49 -7.37 4.77 -5.35
CA THR A 49 -5.94 5.09 -5.33
C THR A 49 -5.21 4.20 -4.34
N ILE A 50 -4.13 3.58 -4.81
CA ILE A 50 -3.18 2.85 -3.99
C ILE A 50 -1.85 3.61 -3.92
N PHE A 51 -1.22 3.59 -2.76
CA PHE A 51 0.14 4.07 -2.56
C PHE A 51 1.07 2.90 -2.25
N VAL A 52 2.16 2.82 -3.00
CA VAL A 52 3.05 1.68 -2.99
C VAL A 52 4.49 2.16 -2.85
N ALA A 53 5.26 1.52 -1.99
CA ALA A 53 6.69 1.75 -1.85
C ALA A 53 7.46 0.44 -1.76
N MET A 54 8.71 0.49 -2.19
CA MET A 54 9.69 -0.57 -2.05
C MET A 54 10.95 0.01 -1.43
N SER A 55 11.51 -0.70 -0.45
CA SER A 55 12.72 -0.31 0.27
C SER A 55 13.70 -1.47 0.34
N ASN A 56 15.00 -1.16 0.36
CA ASN A 56 16.06 -2.13 0.66
C ASN A 56 16.35 -2.22 2.17
N SER A 57 15.55 -1.54 3.00
CA SER A 57 15.61 -1.62 4.45
C SER A 57 14.55 -2.58 4.96
N SER A 58 14.90 -3.38 5.97
CA SER A 58 13.97 -4.21 6.74
C SER A 58 13.28 -3.44 7.86
N ASP A 59 13.51 -2.13 8.00
CA ASP A 59 12.84 -1.29 9.00
C ASP A 59 11.36 -1.06 8.63
N TYR A 60 10.53 -2.04 8.98
CA TYR A 60 9.10 -2.00 8.77
C TYR A 60 8.42 -0.82 9.49
N MET A 61 8.81 -0.55 10.73
CA MET A 61 8.15 0.47 11.55
C MET A 61 8.43 1.85 10.96
N GLY A 62 9.69 2.18 10.71
CA GLY A 62 10.07 3.47 10.12
C GLY A 62 9.45 3.68 8.74
N MET A 63 9.45 2.66 7.88
CA MET A 63 8.81 2.78 6.56
C MET A 63 7.28 2.91 6.65
N SER A 64 6.65 2.20 7.59
CA SER A 64 5.21 2.32 7.81
C SER A 64 4.81 3.74 8.23
N ASP A 65 5.59 4.36 9.12
CA ASP A 65 5.32 5.73 9.59
C ASP A 65 5.50 6.76 8.48
N ILE A 66 6.58 6.63 7.70
CA ILE A 66 6.83 7.48 6.52
C ILE A 66 5.69 7.34 5.50
N MET A 67 5.25 6.11 5.23
CA MET A 67 4.16 5.82 4.29
C MET A 67 2.84 6.46 4.73
N LEU A 68 2.52 6.38 6.03
CA LEU A 68 1.29 6.98 6.58
C LEU A 68 1.31 8.50 6.46
N GLU A 69 2.43 9.14 6.80
CA GLU A 69 2.57 10.60 6.71
C GLU A 69 2.55 11.08 5.25
N ALA A 70 3.30 10.43 4.36
CA ALA A 70 3.27 10.74 2.93
C ALA A 70 1.88 10.53 2.33
N GLY A 71 1.19 9.45 2.73
CA GLY A 71 -0.16 9.15 2.27
C GLY A 71 -1.18 10.23 2.64
N LYS A 72 -1.05 10.87 3.81
CA LYS A 72 -1.91 12.01 4.18
C LYS A 72 -1.70 13.20 3.24
N ARG A 73 -0.44 13.57 2.99
CA ARG A 73 -0.09 14.69 2.11
C ARG A 73 -0.53 14.46 0.67
N ILE A 74 -0.37 13.23 0.17
CA ILE A 74 -0.85 12.87 -1.17
C ILE A 74 -2.36 13.06 -1.27
N LYS A 75 -3.13 12.62 -0.25
CA LYS A 75 -4.59 12.83 -0.25
C LYS A 75 -4.97 14.30 -0.23
N GLU A 76 -4.26 15.14 0.51
CA GLU A 76 -4.50 16.58 0.54
C GLU A 76 -4.35 17.20 -0.85
N VAL A 77 -3.26 16.89 -1.55
CA VAL A 77 -3.00 17.37 -2.91
C VAL A 77 -4.05 16.84 -3.91
N MET A 78 -4.38 15.56 -3.82
CA MET A 78 -5.40 14.96 -4.71
C MET A 78 -6.80 15.52 -4.48
N SER A 79 -7.10 15.98 -3.26
CA SER A 79 -8.40 16.58 -2.92
C SER A 79 -8.47 18.05 -3.34
N SER A 80 -7.35 18.77 -3.36
CA SER A 80 -7.29 20.16 -3.86
C SER A 80 -7.36 20.27 -5.38
N ASP A 81 -7.05 19.19 -6.11
CA ASP A 81 -7.07 19.14 -7.58
C ASP A 81 -8.42 18.66 -8.16
N GLN A 82 -9.43 18.39 -7.32
CA GLN A 82 -10.79 18.10 -7.82
C GLN A 82 -11.56 19.41 -8.05
N PRO A 83 -12.10 19.65 -9.27
CA PRO A 83 -12.88 20.84 -9.60
C PRO A 83 -14.22 20.93 -8.85
#